data_AF-A0A7C8B784-F1
#
_entry.id   AF-A0A7C8B784-F1
#
_cell.length_a   1.000
_cell.length_b   1.000
_cell.length_c   1.000
_cell.angle_alpha   90.00
_cell.angle_beta   90.00
_cell.angle_gamma   90.00
#
_symmetry.space_group_name_H-M   'P 1'
#
loop_
_entity.id
_entity.type
_entity.pdbx_description
1 polymer ?
#
loop_
_entity_poly.entity_id
_entity_poly.type
_entity_poly.pdbx_seq_one_letter_code
_entity_poly.pdbx_strand_id
1 'polypeptide(L)'
;MKRILCAVTIVTACWAANSFALNCDCGDWMNKGGYCVDYIKERIAVFPIPQNTTEIAALKNKPVTEISEGDVAIFNFSNYWHVAYVEKVYRDQNGTAHSIDVSEMNFGDRLTRTEFKTKWKSMNEREWQRATCCGVTDQYDELSYRKNVAVNTVTQVWSPDPEDTETADSPKDRGFINKVKEVFNRLAVLVERVL
;
A
#
# COMPACT_ATOMS: atom_id res chain seq x y z
N MET A 1 -17.06 -11.68 52.33
CA MET A 1 -17.68 -11.45 51.01
C MET A 1 -16.73 -10.63 50.15
N LYS A 2 -16.05 -11.26 49.17
CA LYS A 2 -15.12 -10.60 48.25
C LYS A 2 -15.90 -10.00 47.08
N ARG A 3 -15.84 -8.68 46.89
CA ARG A 3 -16.39 -7.99 45.71
C ARG A 3 -15.34 -8.03 44.61
N ILE A 4 -15.66 -8.69 43.50
CA ILE A 4 -14.84 -8.67 42.29
C ILE A 4 -15.24 -7.42 41.52
N LEU A 5 -14.32 -6.47 41.39
CA LEU A 5 -14.45 -5.30 40.54
C LEU A 5 -14.03 -5.72 39.12
N CYS A 6 -14.99 -5.95 38.23
CA CYS A 6 -14.71 -6.08 36.80
C CYS A 6 -14.57 -4.68 36.21
N ALA A 7 -13.33 -4.24 35.97
CA ALA A 7 -13.09 -3.06 35.15
C ALA A 7 -13.39 -3.41 33.69
N VAL A 8 -14.50 -2.92 33.16
CA VAL A 8 -14.80 -2.98 31.73
C VAL A 8 -14.07 -1.82 31.08
N THR A 9 -12.87 -2.08 30.57
CA THR A 9 -12.15 -1.12 29.73
C THR A 9 -12.84 -1.09 28.37
N ILE A 10 -13.71 -0.11 28.16
CA ILE A 10 -14.26 0.16 26.82
C ILE A 10 -13.15 0.86 26.04
N VAL A 11 -12.45 0.10 25.20
CA VAL A 11 -11.57 0.68 24.17
C VAL A 11 -12.48 1.26 23.09
N THR A 12 -12.82 2.54 23.23
CA THR A 12 -13.39 3.31 22.12
C THR A 12 -12.30 3.48 21.07
N ALA A 13 -12.30 2.61 20.06
CA ALA A 13 -11.60 2.89 18.82
C ALA A 13 -12.26 4.13 18.20
N CYS A 14 -11.58 5.28 18.26
CA CYS A 14 -11.96 6.45 17.49
C CYS A 14 -11.63 6.16 16.02
N TRP A 15 -12.61 5.65 15.28
CA TRP A 15 -12.55 5.57 13.82
C TRP A 15 -12.80 6.97 13.27
N ALA A 16 -11.75 7.81 13.24
CA ALA A 16 -11.77 8.97 12.37
C ALA A 16 -11.51 8.47 10.94
N ALA A 17 -12.59 8.09 10.26
CA ALA A 17 -12.56 7.81 8.82
C ALA A 17 -12.33 9.14 8.11
N ASN A 18 -11.06 9.46 7.89
CA ASN A 18 -10.65 10.65 7.16
C ASN A 18 -10.27 10.22 5.73
N SER A 19 -10.80 10.97 4.77
CA SER A 19 -10.88 10.57 3.36
C SER A 19 -9.60 10.91 2.60
N PHE A 20 -9.05 9.94 1.86
CA PHE A 20 -8.00 10.17 0.85
C PHE A 20 -8.43 11.08 -0.30
N ALA A 21 -9.75 11.23 -0.48
CA ALA A 21 -10.37 12.12 -1.42
C ALA A 21 -10.90 13.38 -0.71
N LEU A 22 -10.40 14.54 -1.11
CA LEU A 22 -10.91 15.83 -0.67
C LEU A 22 -12.42 15.91 -0.95
N ASN A 23 -13.24 16.08 0.08
CA ASN A 23 -14.68 16.33 0.04
C ASN A 23 -15.61 15.15 -0.34
N CYS A 24 -15.21 13.89 -0.11
CA CYS A 24 -16.08 12.73 -0.33
C CYS A 24 -16.17 11.81 0.90
N ASP A 25 -17.36 11.21 1.11
CA ASP A 25 -17.58 10.18 2.13
C ASP A 25 -17.08 8.82 1.60
N CYS A 26 -15.88 8.45 2.06
CA CYS A 26 -15.17 7.24 1.66
C CYS A 26 -15.21 6.14 2.71
N GLY A 27 -15.97 6.28 3.80
CA GLY A 27 -15.96 5.33 4.91
C GLY A 27 -16.23 3.88 4.48
N ASP A 28 -17.19 3.68 3.59
CA ASP A 28 -17.55 2.33 3.10
C ASP A 28 -16.43 1.68 2.28
N TRP A 29 -15.64 2.48 1.55
CA TRP A 29 -14.49 1.98 0.78
C TRP A 29 -13.28 1.76 1.67
N MET A 30 -13.02 2.67 2.61
CA MET A 30 -11.97 2.50 3.62
C MET A 30 -12.17 1.22 4.44
N ASN A 31 -13.41 0.93 4.83
CA ASN A 31 -13.74 -0.26 5.61
C ASN A 31 -13.60 -1.57 4.84
N LYS A 32 -13.64 -1.53 3.49
CA LYS A 32 -13.42 -2.73 2.66
C LYS A 32 -11.95 -3.14 2.64
N GLY A 33 -11.03 -2.23 2.94
CA GLY A 33 -9.61 -2.39 2.64
C GLY A 33 -9.38 -2.43 1.13
N GLY A 34 -8.13 -2.29 0.71
CA GLY A 34 -7.77 -2.42 -0.70
C GLY A 34 -7.11 -1.17 -1.28
N TYR A 35 -6.80 -0.16 -0.48
CA TYR A 35 -6.08 1.03 -0.90
C TYR A 35 -4.55 0.84 -0.82
N CYS A 36 -3.82 1.65 -1.59
CA CYS A 36 -2.35 1.68 -1.56
C CYS A 36 -1.77 1.80 -0.15
N VAL A 37 -2.38 2.63 0.71
CA VAL A 37 -2.00 2.81 2.11
C VAL A 37 -2.23 1.57 3.00
N ASP A 38 -3.23 0.75 2.70
CA ASP A 38 -3.52 -0.47 3.46
C ASP A 38 -2.37 -1.44 3.24
N TYR A 39 -1.95 -1.60 1.97
CA TYR A 39 -0.78 -2.37 1.61
C TYR A 39 0.51 -1.84 2.23
N ILE A 40 0.74 -0.52 2.20
CA ILE A 40 1.92 0.05 2.87
C ILE A 40 1.89 -0.22 4.38
N LYS A 41 0.74 -0.12 5.04
CA LYS A 41 0.61 -0.45 6.47
C LYS A 41 0.92 -1.91 6.78
N GLU A 42 0.56 -2.83 5.88
CA GLU A 42 0.93 -4.24 6.00
C GLU A 42 2.44 -4.45 5.88
N ARG A 43 3.11 -3.71 4.98
CA ARG A 43 4.56 -3.79 4.78
C ARG A 43 5.36 -3.05 5.86
N ILE A 44 4.83 -1.92 6.32
CA ILE A 44 5.47 -0.99 7.26
C ILE A 44 4.41 -0.49 8.25
N ALA A 45 4.24 -1.22 9.36
CA ALA A 45 3.19 -0.97 10.34
C ALA A 45 3.19 0.47 10.91
N VAL A 46 4.37 1.11 10.99
CA VAL A 46 4.53 2.48 11.52
C VAL A 46 4.18 3.57 10.51
N PHE A 47 3.97 3.26 9.22
CA PHE A 47 3.69 4.26 8.19
C PHE A 47 2.48 5.14 8.56
N PRO A 48 2.62 6.47 8.67
CA PRO A 48 1.49 7.31 9.02
C PRO A 48 0.52 7.42 7.84
N ILE A 49 -0.78 7.18 8.08
CA ILE A 49 -1.81 7.35 7.06
C ILE A 49 -2.24 8.83 7.06
N PRO A 50 -1.86 9.62 6.04
CA PRO A 50 -2.19 11.03 6.02
C PRO A 50 -3.65 11.22 5.62
N GLN A 51 -4.28 12.23 6.22
CA GLN A 51 -5.71 12.49 6.13
C GLN A 51 -6.08 13.69 5.28
N ASN A 52 -5.08 14.46 4.86
CA ASN A 52 -5.23 15.66 4.05
C ASN A 52 -3.92 15.98 3.32
N THR A 53 -3.98 16.97 2.42
CA THR A 53 -2.83 17.42 1.62
C THR A 53 -1.66 17.94 2.44
N THR A 54 -1.94 18.58 3.59
CA THR A 54 -0.90 19.07 4.50
C THR A 54 -0.13 17.89 5.12
N GLU A 55 -0.83 16.86 5.58
CA GLU A 55 -0.20 15.66 6.14
C GLU A 55 0.57 14.87 5.08
N ILE A 56 0.07 14.77 3.85
CA ILE A 56 0.81 14.14 2.73
C ILE A 56 2.12 14.87 2.46
N ALA A 57 2.11 16.20 2.48
CA ALA A 57 3.33 17.01 2.30
C ALA A 57 4.32 16.84 3.47
N ALA A 58 3.82 16.55 4.67
CA ALA A 58 4.64 16.30 5.85
C ALA A 58 5.31 14.91 5.84
N LEU A 59 4.90 13.99 4.97
CA LEU A 59 5.53 12.67 4.84
C LEU A 59 6.94 12.71 4.24
N LYS A 60 7.35 13.82 3.63
CA LYS A 60 8.69 13.94 3.05
C LYS A 60 9.76 14.04 4.15
N ASN A 61 10.36 12.91 4.52
CA ASN A 61 11.47 12.84 5.47
C ASN A 61 12.82 12.48 4.84
N LYS A 62 12.84 12.17 3.53
CA LYS A 62 14.06 11.80 2.81
C LYS A 62 14.09 12.42 1.40
N PRO A 63 15.25 12.87 0.90
CA PRO A 63 15.34 13.34 -0.48
C PRO A 63 15.21 12.17 -1.47
N VAL A 64 14.54 12.42 -2.60
CA VAL A 64 14.30 11.42 -3.66
C VAL A 64 15.61 10.83 -4.20
N THR A 65 16.69 11.60 -4.21
CA THR A 65 18.04 11.15 -4.64
C THR A 65 18.64 10.07 -3.75
N GLU A 66 18.20 9.98 -2.50
CA GLU A 66 18.69 9.02 -1.52
C GLU A 66 17.77 7.80 -1.38
N ILE A 67 16.72 7.67 -2.19
CA ILE A 67 15.75 6.57 -2.13
C ILE A 67 16.42 5.19 -2.03
N SER A 68 15.89 4.35 -1.15
CA SER A 68 16.41 3.04 -0.78
C SER A 68 15.31 1.99 -0.83
N GLU A 69 15.73 0.72 -0.90
CA GLU A 69 14.84 -0.42 -0.70
C GLU A 69 14.22 -0.34 0.71
N GLY A 70 12.93 -0.61 0.83
CA GLY A 70 12.19 -0.44 2.08
C GLY A 70 11.56 0.94 2.29
N ASP A 71 11.88 1.92 1.45
CA ASP A 71 11.23 3.22 1.48
C ASP A 71 9.80 3.15 0.90
N VAL A 72 9.02 4.20 1.16
CA VAL A 72 7.74 4.45 0.51
C VAL A 72 7.93 5.56 -0.52
N ALA A 73 7.72 5.22 -1.79
CA ALA A 73 7.65 6.18 -2.88
C ALA A 73 6.25 6.81 -2.91
N ILE A 74 6.18 8.13 -2.88
CA ILE A 74 4.94 8.89 -2.93
C ILE A 74 4.84 9.58 -4.30
N PHE A 75 3.76 9.30 -5.02
CA PHE A 75 3.43 9.87 -6.31
C PHE A 75 2.29 10.88 -6.16
N ASN A 76 2.37 11.97 -6.93
CA ASN A 76 1.28 12.93 -7.05
C ASN A 76 0.73 12.89 -8.47
N PHE A 77 -0.42 12.22 -8.66
CA PHE A 77 -1.18 12.29 -9.89
C PHE A 77 -2.13 13.48 -9.82
N SER A 78 -2.43 14.12 -10.95
CA SER A 78 -3.16 15.40 -11.02
C SER A 78 -4.46 15.48 -10.20
N ASN A 79 -5.08 14.33 -9.88
CA ASN A 79 -6.33 14.22 -9.14
C ASN A 79 -6.25 13.38 -7.84
N TYR A 80 -5.11 12.74 -7.53
CA TYR A 80 -4.93 11.94 -6.32
C TYR A 80 -3.45 11.65 -6.06
N TRP A 81 -3.11 11.32 -4.82
CA TRP A 81 -1.78 10.84 -4.48
C TRP A 81 -1.79 9.31 -4.37
N HIS A 82 -0.64 8.69 -4.57
CA HIS A 82 -0.48 7.25 -4.49
C HIS A 82 0.81 6.90 -3.78
N VAL A 83 0.83 5.76 -3.09
CA VAL A 83 2.02 5.27 -2.38
C VAL A 83 2.36 3.86 -2.81
N ALA A 84 3.66 3.60 -2.91
CA ALA A 84 4.19 2.29 -3.28
C ALA A 84 5.42 1.96 -2.44
N TYR A 85 5.59 0.69 -2.12
CA TYR A 85 6.74 0.20 -1.39
C TYR A 85 7.90 0.00 -2.38
N VAL A 86 9.08 0.50 -2.04
CA VAL A 86 10.28 0.38 -2.89
C VAL A 86 10.92 -0.98 -2.67
N GLU A 87 10.77 -1.86 -3.66
CA GLU A 87 11.29 -3.23 -3.62
C GLU A 87 12.75 -3.29 -4.05
N LYS A 88 13.15 -2.43 -5.01
CA LYS A 88 14.51 -2.40 -5.53
C LYS A 88 14.88 -1.02 -6.05
N VAL A 89 16.14 -0.63 -5.87
CA VAL A 89 16.68 0.64 -6.43
C VAL A 89 17.80 0.36 -7.41
N TYR A 90 17.70 0.91 -8.62
CA TYR A 90 18.74 0.85 -9.64
C TYR A 90 19.54 2.15 -9.65
N ARG A 91 20.86 2.02 -9.51
CA ARG A 91 21.80 3.13 -9.45
C ARG A 91 22.75 3.10 -10.64
N ASP A 92 23.16 4.27 -11.11
CA ASP A 92 24.19 4.41 -12.14
C ASP A 92 25.61 4.21 -11.57
N GLN A 93 26.63 4.36 -12.42
CA GLN A 93 28.04 4.23 -12.03
C GLN A 93 28.49 5.27 -10.99
N ASN A 94 27.77 6.39 -10.87
CA ASN A 94 28.03 7.45 -9.89
C ASN A 94 27.27 7.21 -8.58
N GLY A 95 26.52 6.11 -8.46
CA GLY A 95 25.67 5.82 -7.30
C GLY A 95 24.32 6.54 -7.31
N THR A 96 23.97 7.24 -8.39
CA THR A 96 22.71 8.00 -8.48
C THR A 96 21.56 7.07 -8.81
N ALA A 97 20.49 7.12 -8.02
CA ALA A 97 19.27 6.36 -8.29
C ALA A 97 18.56 6.90 -9.55
N HIS A 98 18.26 6.03 -10.51
CA HIS A 98 17.60 6.43 -11.77
C HIS A 98 16.27 5.70 -12.01
N SER A 99 16.13 4.47 -11.53
CA SER A 99 14.86 3.75 -11.53
C SER A 99 14.67 2.91 -10.28
N ILE A 100 13.42 2.54 -10.01
CA ILE A 100 13.02 1.68 -8.89
C ILE A 100 12.04 0.61 -9.37
N ASP A 101 12.03 -0.54 -8.71
CA ASP A 101 10.89 -1.44 -8.74
C ASP A 101 10.02 -1.19 -7.51
N VAL A 102 8.70 -1.22 -7.69
CA VAL A 102 7.74 -0.95 -6.62
C VAL A 102 6.62 -1.99 -6.58
N SER A 103 6.12 -2.24 -5.38
CA SER A 103 4.90 -3.00 -5.12
C SER A 103 3.85 -2.08 -4.50
N GLU A 104 2.59 -2.21 -4.92
CA GLU A 104 1.52 -1.31 -4.53
C GLU A 104 0.14 -1.95 -4.74
N MET A 105 -0.89 -1.34 -4.19
CA MET A 105 -2.28 -1.80 -4.29
C MET A 105 -3.18 -0.69 -4.80
N ASN A 106 -4.24 -1.02 -5.56
CA ASN A 106 -5.13 -0.02 -6.16
C ASN A 106 -4.40 0.95 -7.09
N PHE A 107 -3.39 0.45 -7.82
CA PHE A 107 -2.75 1.18 -8.91
C PHE A 107 -3.38 0.76 -10.23
N GLY A 108 -4.01 1.68 -10.93
CA GLY A 108 -4.71 1.37 -12.17
C GLY A 108 -5.40 2.58 -12.75
N ASP A 109 -6.22 2.33 -13.78
CA ASP A 109 -6.97 3.38 -14.45
C ASP A 109 -8.23 3.75 -13.66
N ARG A 110 -8.79 4.90 -14.03
CA ARG A 110 -10.07 5.34 -13.48
C ARG A 110 -11.16 4.33 -13.85
N LEU A 111 -11.84 3.84 -12.83
CA LEU A 111 -12.91 2.86 -12.97
C LEU A 111 -14.07 3.38 -13.85
N THR A 112 -14.36 2.66 -14.94
CA THR A 112 -15.55 2.91 -15.76
C THR A 112 -16.81 2.37 -15.08
N ARG A 113 -17.97 2.88 -15.50
CA ARG A 113 -19.26 2.41 -14.96
C ARG A 113 -19.53 0.94 -15.25
N THR A 114 -19.07 0.43 -16.38
CA THR A 114 -19.25 -0.98 -16.76
C THR A 114 -18.39 -1.89 -15.90
N GLU A 115 -17.13 -1.52 -15.66
CA GLU A 115 -16.23 -2.25 -14.75
C GLU A 115 -16.78 -2.25 -13.33
N PHE A 116 -17.25 -1.10 -12.84
CA PHE A 116 -17.88 -1.00 -11.52
C PHE A 116 -19.03 -2.00 -11.35
N LYS A 117 -19.98 -2.00 -12.29
CA LYS A 117 -21.12 -2.93 -12.28
C LYS A 117 -20.66 -4.38 -12.30
N THR A 118 -19.59 -4.67 -13.03
CA THR A 118 -19.09 -6.04 -13.20
C THR A 118 -18.40 -6.54 -11.93
N LYS A 119 -17.55 -5.70 -11.31
CA LYS A 119 -16.74 -6.05 -10.15
C LYS A 119 -17.58 -6.10 -8.86
N TRP A 120 -18.44 -5.11 -8.62
CA TRP A 120 -19.25 -5.04 -7.39
C TRP A 120 -20.69 -5.52 -7.52
N LYS A 121 -21.12 -5.95 -8.72
CA LYS A 121 -22.52 -6.35 -9.01
C LYS A 121 -23.55 -5.31 -8.59
N SER A 122 -23.16 -4.04 -8.57
CA SER A 122 -24.01 -2.92 -8.15
C SER A 122 -24.41 -2.05 -9.33
N MET A 123 -25.69 -1.73 -9.41
CA MET A 123 -26.26 -0.77 -10.37
C MET A 123 -26.43 0.63 -9.77
N ASN A 124 -26.01 0.85 -8.53
CA ASN A 124 -26.24 2.08 -7.80
C ASN A 124 -25.33 3.21 -8.32
N GLU A 125 -25.93 4.23 -8.92
CA GLU A 125 -25.25 5.43 -9.42
C GLU A 125 -24.45 6.16 -8.35
N ARG A 126 -25.03 6.33 -7.16
CA ARG A 126 -24.37 7.06 -6.07
C ARG A 126 -23.17 6.29 -5.53
N GLU A 127 -23.25 4.96 -5.50
CA GLU A 127 -22.14 4.12 -5.07
C GLU A 127 -20.97 4.20 -6.05
N TRP A 128 -21.25 4.14 -7.36
CA TRP A 128 -20.21 4.35 -8.39
C TRP A 128 -19.57 5.74 -8.33
N GLN A 129 -20.37 6.78 -8.15
CA GLN A 129 -19.87 8.15 -8.00
C GLN A 129 -18.96 8.28 -6.78
N ARG A 130 -19.34 7.68 -5.66
CA ARG A 130 -18.50 7.62 -4.45
C ARG A 130 -17.22 6.85 -4.69
N ALA A 131 -17.27 5.65 -5.30
CA ALA A 131 -16.08 4.87 -5.64
C ALA A 131 -15.08 5.71 -6.45
N THR A 132 -15.59 6.36 -7.49
CA THR A 132 -14.79 7.22 -8.37
C THR A 132 -14.19 8.40 -7.62
N CYS A 133 -14.98 9.05 -6.75
CA CYS A 133 -14.46 10.14 -5.95
C CYS A 133 -13.38 9.68 -4.97
N CYS A 134 -13.58 8.52 -4.36
CA CYS A 134 -12.69 7.92 -3.36
C CYS A 134 -11.44 7.25 -3.97
N GLY A 135 -11.14 7.48 -5.26
CA GLY A 135 -9.92 6.97 -5.90
C GLY A 135 -9.90 5.45 -6.06
N VAL A 136 -11.06 4.80 -6.13
CA VAL A 136 -11.15 3.37 -6.48
C VAL A 136 -10.79 3.21 -7.96
N THR A 137 -9.78 2.39 -8.25
CA THR A 137 -9.35 2.06 -9.61
C THR A 137 -9.99 0.77 -10.10
N ASP A 138 -9.79 0.46 -11.39
CA ASP A 138 -10.10 -0.85 -11.95
C ASP A 138 -9.39 -2.01 -11.20
N GLN A 139 -8.18 -1.75 -10.67
CA GLN A 139 -7.36 -2.65 -9.87
C GLN A 139 -7.51 -2.46 -8.35
N TYR A 140 -8.65 -1.93 -7.89
CA TYR A 140 -8.92 -1.85 -6.44
C TYR A 140 -8.85 -3.21 -5.76
N ASP A 141 -8.22 -3.28 -4.58
CA ASP A 141 -7.93 -4.51 -3.82
C ASP A 141 -7.05 -5.53 -4.57
N GLU A 142 -6.32 -5.08 -5.60
CA GLU A 142 -5.36 -5.91 -6.32
C GLU A 142 -3.93 -5.40 -6.10
N LEU A 143 -3.04 -6.34 -5.78
CA LEU A 143 -1.61 -6.09 -5.67
C LEU A 143 -1.00 -6.04 -7.07
N SER A 144 -0.23 -4.99 -7.34
CA SER A 144 0.54 -4.82 -8.57
C SER A 144 2.03 -4.66 -8.29
N TYR A 145 2.84 -4.96 -9.30
CA TYR A 145 4.29 -4.80 -9.25
C TYR A 145 4.76 -4.08 -10.51
N ARG A 146 5.33 -2.90 -10.36
CA ARG A 146 5.89 -2.11 -11.47
C ARG A 146 7.41 -2.15 -11.44
N LYS A 147 7.99 -2.43 -12.60
CA LYS A 147 9.44 -2.47 -12.81
C LYS A 147 9.95 -1.22 -13.49
N ASN A 148 11.17 -0.83 -13.16
CA ASN A 148 11.89 0.28 -13.80
C ASN A 148 11.10 1.60 -13.80
N VAL A 149 10.37 1.90 -12.73
CA VAL A 149 9.72 3.19 -12.53
C VAL A 149 10.80 4.27 -12.42
N ALA A 150 10.75 5.29 -13.26
CA ALA A 150 11.76 6.34 -13.26
C ALA A 150 11.69 7.16 -11.94
N VAL A 151 12.84 7.35 -11.29
CA VAL A 151 12.93 8.05 -9.99
C VAL A 151 12.41 9.49 -10.08
N ASN A 152 12.53 10.14 -11.24
CA ASN A 152 12.03 11.49 -11.47
C ASN A 152 10.49 11.61 -11.46
N THR A 153 9.76 10.49 -11.47
CA THR A 153 8.30 10.47 -11.30
C THR A 153 7.88 10.43 -9.83
N VAL A 154 8.81 10.09 -8.93
CA VAL A 154 8.58 10.09 -7.48
C VAL A 154 8.58 11.53 -6.98
N THR A 155 7.50 11.93 -6.32
CA THR A 155 7.35 13.31 -5.81
C THR A 155 7.98 13.47 -4.43
N GLN A 156 7.81 12.47 -3.57
CA GLN A 156 8.33 12.47 -2.20
C GLN A 156 8.76 11.05 -1.81
N VAL A 157 9.68 10.95 -0.86
CA VAL A 157 10.08 9.69 -0.25
C VAL A 157 9.83 9.80 1.25
N TRP A 158 9.20 8.76 1.78
CA TRP A 158 9.14 8.53 3.22
C TRP A 158 9.94 7.27 3.54
N SER A 159 10.72 7.30 4.60
CA SER A 159 11.47 6.15 5.12
C SER A 159 11.07 5.86 6.57
N PRO A 160 10.94 4.59 6.97
CA PRO A 160 10.81 4.24 8.37
C PRO A 160 12.09 4.59 9.13
N ASP A 161 11.96 4.94 10.42
CA ASP A 161 13.14 5.07 11.27
C ASP A 161 13.78 3.68 11.47
N PRO A 162 15.12 3.58 11.54
CA PRO A 162 15.80 2.30 11.65
C PRO A 162 15.41 1.52 12.92
N GLU A 163 15.07 2.20 14.00
CA GLU A 163 14.58 1.58 15.24
C GLU A 163 13.19 0.94 15.08
N ASP A 164 12.37 1.44 14.13
CA ASP A 164 11.04 0.89 13.85
C ASP A 164 11.10 -0.39 13.00
N THR A 165 12.23 -0.63 12.31
CA THR A 165 12.41 -1.84 11.48
C THR A 165 12.76 -3.11 12.27
N GLU A 166 13.18 -3.01 13.54
CA GLU A 166 13.59 -4.17 14.35
C GLU A 166 12.42 -5.04 14.85
N THR A 167 11.17 -4.60 14.69
CA THR A 167 9.99 -5.32 15.24
C THR A 167 9.21 -6.14 14.21
N ALA A 168 9.53 -6.04 12.92
CA ALA A 168 8.84 -6.80 11.86
C ALA A 168 9.42 -8.21 11.63
N ASP A 169 10.55 -8.56 12.25
CA ASP A 169 11.23 -9.86 12.07
C ASP A 169 10.73 -10.94 13.07
N SER A 170 9.41 -10.98 13.32
CA SER A 170 8.80 -11.99 14.19
C SER A 170 8.50 -13.30 13.43
N PRO A 171 8.57 -14.49 14.09
CA PRO A 171 8.80 -15.79 13.44
C PRO A 171 7.67 -16.37 12.58
N LYS A 172 6.61 -15.62 12.27
CA LYS A 172 5.46 -16.13 11.51
C LYS A 172 5.69 -16.14 9.98
N ASP A 173 6.62 -15.36 9.46
CA ASP A 173 6.88 -15.27 8.01
C ASP A 173 7.81 -16.36 7.44
N ARG A 174 8.46 -17.15 8.29
CA ARG A 174 9.18 -18.35 7.83
C ARG A 174 8.25 -19.41 7.24
N GLY A 175 6.94 -19.36 7.50
CA GLY A 175 5.99 -20.33 6.97
C GLY A 175 5.65 -20.12 5.49
N PHE A 176 5.53 -18.88 5.04
CA PHE A 176 5.10 -18.55 3.68
C PHE A 176 6.28 -18.53 2.70
N ILE A 177 7.41 -17.94 3.10
CA ILE A 177 8.64 -17.91 2.26
C ILE A 177 9.20 -19.32 2.04
N ASN A 178 9.11 -20.22 3.04
CA ASN A 178 9.51 -21.61 2.84
C ASN A 178 8.56 -22.38 1.92
N LYS A 179 7.25 -22.11 1.97
CA LYS A 179 6.29 -22.73 1.04
C LYS A 179 6.51 -22.28 -0.41
N VAL A 180 6.81 -21.01 -0.64
CA VAL A 180 7.10 -20.50 -1.99
C VAL A 180 8.42 -21.08 -2.51
N LYS A 181 9.48 -21.11 -1.69
CA LYS A 181 10.74 -21.80 -2.06
C LYS A 181 10.56 -23.30 -2.32
N GLU A 182 9.72 -23.98 -1.54
CA GLU A 182 9.43 -25.40 -1.75
C GLU A 182 8.67 -25.65 -3.06
N VAL A 183 7.73 -24.77 -3.43
CA VAL A 183 7.00 -24.85 -4.71
C VAL A 183 7.94 -24.60 -5.89
N PHE A 184 8.81 -23.58 -5.83
CA PHE A 184 9.79 -23.32 -6.90
C PHE A 184 10.80 -24.46 -7.05
N ASN A 185 11.29 -25.03 -5.95
CA ASN A 185 12.19 -26.18 -6.01
C ASN A 185 11.51 -27.44 -6.54
N ARG A 186 10.24 -27.69 -6.19
CA ARG A 186 9.45 -28.80 -6.76
C ARG A 186 9.17 -28.60 -8.25
N LEU A 187 8.97 -27.36 -8.71
CA LEU A 187 8.77 -27.05 -10.13
C LEU A 187 10.07 -27.22 -10.93
N ALA A 188 11.21 -26.80 -10.39
CA ALA A 188 12.52 -26.96 -11.04
C ALA A 188 12.88 -28.45 -11.24
N VAL A 189 12.65 -29.30 -10.23
CA VAL A 189 12.86 -30.76 -10.33
C VAL A 189 11.92 -31.42 -11.34
N LEU A 190 10.73 -30.85 -11.58
CA LEU A 190 9.76 -31.37 -12.54
C LEU A 190 10.12 -30.99 -13.98
N VAL A 191 10.69 -29.81 -14.19
CA VAL A 191 11.17 -29.34 -15.50
C VAL A 191 12.43 -30.09 -15.94
N GLU A 192 13.33 -30.45 -15.02
CA GLU A 192 14.52 -31.28 -15.32
C GLU A 192 14.19 -32.74 -15.65
N ARG A 193 12.98 -33.23 -15.35
CA ARG A 193 12.56 -34.61 -15.68
C ARG A 193 11.77 -34.73 -16.98
N VAL A 194 11.46 -33.61 -17.63
CA VAL A 194 10.64 -33.55 -18.85
C VAL A 194 11.45 -33.07 -20.07
N LEU A 195 12.71 -32.67 -19.87
CA LEU A 195 13.73 -32.49 -20.91
C LEU A 195 14.69 -33.69 -20.92
#